data_AF-A0A7J8FKB5-F1
#
_entry.id   AF-A0A7J8FKB5-F1
#
_cell.length_a   1.000
_cell.length_b   1.000
_cell.length_c   1.000
_cell.angle_alpha   90.00
_cell.angle_beta   90.00
_cell.angle_gamma   90.00
#
_symmetry.space_group_name_H-M   'P 1'
#
loop_
_entity.id
_entity.type
_entity.pdbx_description
1 polymer ?
#
loop_
_entity_poly.entity_id
_entity_poly.type
_entity_poly.pdbx_seq_one_letter_code
_entity_poly.pdbx_strand_id
1 'polypeptide(L)'
;MVKYIYPSIDGFDHERLLYYFTLLESFGCGDFGKYAIKPETHVRLLKKFKVVASGLNYKKLTDENTDPLEALEPVLSSQNILSISKLVPKIPDKDGRSFHLSEEDSKLLVFFRTETILKATWPQRQVDITDTDNEESRCALFAELLESSHQEAEFQHLVLLLQAWPPMSRDHATSITNNPWMRLATAMLTRCAVEDKEGLGNEVLKICRSLYNTKQMLPAEGVKELSALLWDQALLLPALKLLLESQDETLHAVALERVAGVAEVNDSNCDRELLSLLLDAKLLGPCVSTAFYPRIVEHLLASQQGRWDTEALARDLREAGHEAEAGSLLLAARGTHRALRTFSMALSAGRHWL
;
A
#
# COMPACT_ATOMS: atom_id res chain seq x y z
N MET A 1 -30.18 -19.58 18.03
CA MET A 1 -29.22 -18.83 18.88
C MET A 1 -29.61 -17.37 19.08
N VAL A 2 -29.98 -16.65 18.03
CA VAL A 2 -30.20 -15.19 18.09
C VAL A 2 -31.36 -14.76 18.98
N LYS A 3 -32.46 -15.50 19.00
CA LYS A 3 -33.65 -15.15 19.81
C LYS A 3 -33.48 -15.34 21.33
N TYR A 4 -32.47 -16.11 21.76
CA TYR A 4 -32.34 -16.52 23.17
C TYR A 4 -30.94 -16.23 23.76
N ILE A 5 -29.88 -16.41 22.99
CA ILE A 5 -28.49 -16.24 23.45
C ILE A 5 -28.06 -14.78 23.31
N TYR A 6 -28.30 -14.16 22.15
CA TYR A 6 -27.87 -12.78 21.92
C TYR A 6 -28.43 -11.79 22.94
N PRO A 7 -29.73 -11.78 23.31
CA PRO A 7 -30.27 -10.88 24.33
C PRO A 7 -29.61 -11.05 25.71
N SER A 8 -29.18 -12.26 26.05
CA SER A 8 -28.58 -12.58 27.36
C SER A 8 -27.13 -12.10 27.53
N ILE A 9 -26.43 -11.79 26.42
CA ILE A 9 -25.04 -11.29 26.48
C ILE A 9 -25.07 -9.80 26.81
N ASP A 10 -24.27 -9.34 27.78
CA ASP A 10 -24.16 -7.91 28.07
C ASP A 10 -23.50 -7.16 26.89
N GLY A 11 -23.99 -5.95 26.58
CA GLY A 11 -23.42 -5.08 25.54
C GLY A 11 -21.99 -4.62 25.85
N PHE A 12 -21.58 -4.63 27.11
CA PHE A 12 -20.22 -4.34 27.56
C PHE A 12 -19.28 -5.56 27.51
N ASP A 13 -19.82 -6.78 27.39
CA ASP A 13 -19.03 -8.01 27.37
C ASP A 13 -18.55 -8.32 25.94
N HIS A 14 -17.53 -7.55 25.50
CA HIS A 14 -16.97 -7.68 24.16
C HIS A 14 -16.40 -9.07 23.88
N GLU A 15 -15.92 -9.78 24.90
CA GLU A 15 -15.37 -11.13 24.74
C GLU A 15 -16.45 -12.14 24.38
N ARG A 16 -17.57 -12.13 25.12
CA ARG A 16 -18.71 -13.00 24.81
C ARG A 16 -19.39 -12.62 23.50
N LEU A 17 -19.49 -11.33 23.19
CA LEU A 17 -20.00 -10.88 21.89
C LEU A 17 -19.10 -11.33 20.74
N LEU A 18 -17.78 -11.18 20.87
CA LEU A 18 -16.81 -11.62 19.86
C LEU A 18 -16.90 -13.13 19.63
N TYR A 19 -16.96 -13.91 20.72
CA TYR A 19 -17.13 -15.36 20.65
C TYR A 19 -18.45 -15.74 19.94
N TYR A 20 -19.55 -15.08 20.29
CA TYR A 20 -20.85 -15.29 19.68
C TYR A 20 -20.84 -15.05 18.16
N PHE A 21 -20.32 -13.92 17.70
CA PHE A 21 -20.27 -13.61 16.26
C PHE A 21 -19.27 -14.47 15.50
N THR A 22 -18.16 -14.88 16.12
CA THR A 22 -17.21 -15.83 15.53
C THR A 22 -17.85 -17.20 15.30
N LEU A 23 -18.67 -17.67 16.25
CA LEU A 23 -19.44 -18.90 16.06
C LEU A 23 -20.44 -18.75 14.91
N LEU A 24 -21.20 -17.65 14.85
CA LEU A 24 -22.14 -17.40 13.76
C LEU A 24 -21.47 -17.36 12.38
N GLU A 25 -20.28 -16.78 12.29
CA GLU A 25 -19.44 -16.78 11.07
C GLU A 25 -19.02 -18.21 10.69
N SER A 26 -18.51 -19.00 11.65
CA SER A 26 -18.03 -20.37 11.40
C SER A 26 -19.13 -21.35 10.95
N PHE A 27 -20.38 -21.12 11.35
CA PHE A 27 -21.52 -21.95 10.94
C PHE A 27 -22.18 -21.49 9.63
N GLY A 28 -21.63 -20.48 8.94
CA GLY A 28 -22.19 -19.98 7.69
C GLY A 28 -23.60 -19.42 7.83
N CYS A 29 -23.99 -18.97 9.03
CA CYS A 29 -25.35 -18.48 9.32
C CYS A 29 -25.67 -17.10 8.72
N GLY A 30 -24.93 -16.65 7.70
CA GLY A 30 -25.14 -15.35 7.05
C GLY A 30 -26.53 -15.19 6.41
N ASP A 31 -27.19 -16.30 6.06
CA ASP A 31 -28.45 -16.30 5.30
C ASP A 31 -29.72 -16.52 6.16
N PHE A 32 -29.59 -16.73 7.47
CA PHE A 32 -30.74 -16.97 8.36
C PHE A 32 -31.29 -15.67 8.95
N GLY A 33 -31.79 -14.79 8.06
CA GLY A 33 -32.77 -13.76 8.35
C GLY A 33 -32.24 -12.43 8.92
N LYS A 34 -32.48 -11.34 8.16
CA LYS A 34 -32.57 -9.94 8.62
C LYS A 34 -31.50 -9.45 9.62
N TYR A 35 -30.23 -9.80 9.47
CA TYR A 35 -29.19 -9.00 10.13
C TYR A 35 -28.86 -7.83 9.21
N ALA A 36 -29.04 -6.60 9.70
CA ALA A 36 -28.55 -5.39 9.02
C ALA A 36 -27.03 -5.42 8.81
N ILE A 37 -26.31 -6.28 9.57
CA ILE A 37 -24.85 -6.32 9.64
C ILE A 37 -24.37 -7.78 9.58
N LYS A 38 -23.38 -8.06 8.72
CA LYS A 38 -22.80 -9.41 8.59
C LYS A 38 -21.99 -9.80 9.84
N PRO A 39 -21.99 -11.08 10.26
CA PRO A 39 -21.18 -11.57 11.38
C PRO A 39 -19.68 -11.24 11.27
N GLU A 40 -19.10 -11.35 10.07
CA GLU A 40 -17.69 -11.01 9.81
C GLU A 40 -17.38 -9.54 10.13
N THR A 41 -18.33 -8.64 9.85
CA THR A 41 -18.22 -7.21 10.15
C THR A 41 -18.25 -6.98 11.65
N HIS A 42 -19.13 -7.68 12.38
CA HIS A 42 -19.17 -7.63 13.84
C HIS A 42 -17.85 -8.10 14.47
N VAL A 43 -17.31 -9.23 14.02
CA VAL A 43 -16.02 -9.77 14.49
C VAL A 43 -14.90 -8.75 14.28
N ARG A 44 -14.85 -8.11 13.10
CA ARG A 44 -13.84 -7.12 12.76
C ARG A 44 -13.93 -5.85 13.62
N LEU A 45 -15.15 -5.37 13.88
CA LEU A 45 -15.37 -4.19 14.73
C LEU A 45 -15.05 -4.49 16.18
N LEU A 46 -15.55 -5.61 16.73
CA LEU A 46 -15.30 -6.01 18.13
C LEU A 46 -13.82 -6.23 18.42
N LYS A 47 -13.06 -6.85 17.50
CA LYS A 47 -11.60 -6.98 17.63
C LYS A 47 -10.89 -5.63 17.79
N LYS A 48 -11.41 -4.57 17.16
CA LYS A 48 -10.84 -3.23 17.23
C LYS A 48 -11.33 -2.46 18.43
N PHE A 49 -12.65 -2.41 18.66
CA PHE A 49 -13.25 -1.68 19.78
C PHE A 49 -12.87 -2.24 21.14
N LYS A 50 -12.66 -3.56 21.28
CA LYS A 50 -12.12 -4.14 22.51
C LYS A 50 -10.78 -3.51 22.93
N VAL A 51 -9.95 -3.12 21.95
CA VAL A 51 -8.64 -2.51 22.20
C VAL A 51 -8.75 -1.01 22.43
N VAL A 52 -9.56 -0.30 21.64
CA VAL A 52 -9.57 1.17 21.63
C VAL A 52 -10.65 1.79 22.51
N ALA A 53 -11.67 1.03 22.91
CA ALA A 53 -12.82 1.49 23.68
C ALA A 53 -13.47 0.31 24.45
N SER A 54 -12.74 -0.31 25.38
CA SER A 54 -13.22 -1.48 26.14
C SER A 54 -14.50 -1.24 26.95
N GLY A 55 -14.82 0.02 27.28
CA GLY A 55 -16.05 0.42 27.97
C GLY A 55 -17.26 0.65 27.05
N LEU A 56 -17.13 0.42 25.74
CA LEU A 56 -18.19 0.71 24.76
C LEU A 56 -19.36 -0.26 24.94
N ASN A 57 -20.60 0.24 24.96
CA ASN A 57 -21.76 -0.64 24.81
C ASN A 57 -21.93 -1.00 23.33
N TYR A 58 -21.36 -2.14 22.90
CA TYR A 58 -21.36 -2.52 21.49
C TYR A 58 -22.76 -2.79 20.95
N LYS A 59 -23.65 -3.32 21.79
CA LYS A 59 -25.06 -3.52 21.40
C LYS A 59 -25.76 -2.20 21.10
N LYS A 60 -25.53 -1.17 21.91
CA LYS A 60 -26.06 0.18 21.69
C LYS A 60 -25.48 0.78 20.40
N LEU A 61 -24.21 0.51 20.09
CA LEU A 61 -23.56 0.98 18.85
C LEU A 61 -24.20 0.39 17.58
N THR A 62 -24.64 -0.87 17.64
CA THR A 62 -25.21 -1.59 16.49
C THR A 62 -26.73 -1.71 16.56
N ASP A 63 -27.38 -0.95 17.43
CA ASP A 63 -28.83 -0.95 17.57
C ASP A 63 -29.47 -0.05 16.50
N GLU A 64 -30.49 -0.55 15.82
CA GLU A 64 -31.16 0.14 14.70
C GLU A 64 -31.85 1.44 15.16
N ASN A 65 -32.17 1.56 16.45
CA ASN A 65 -32.93 2.68 17.01
C ASN A 65 -32.06 3.75 17.67
N THR A 66 -30.75 3.54 17.78
CA THR A 66 -29.85 4.41 18.54
C THR A 66 -28.85 5.10 17.61
N ASP A 67 -28.55 6.38 17.85
CA ASP A 67 -27.46 7.06 17.14
C ASP A 67 -26.11 6.48 17.60
N PRO A 68 -25.25 5.98 16.69
CA PRO A 68 -23.92 5.50 17.04
C PRO A 68 -23.08 6.49 17.86
N LEU A 69 -23.28 7.81 17.70
CA LEU A 69 -22.57 8.81 18.50
C LEU A 69 -22.96 8.77 19.98
N GLU A 70 -24.24 8.52 20.32
CA GLU A 70 -24.67 8.36 21.71
C GLU A 70 -24.11 7.10 22.39
N ALA A 71 -23.67 6.12 21.61
CA ALA A 71 -22.98 4.94 22.11
C ALA A 71 -21.47 5.20 22.29
N LEU A 72 -20.88 6.04 21.42
CA LEU A 72 -19.46 6.39 21.45
C LEU A 72 -19.12 7.49 22.47
N GLU A 73 -19.99 8.48 22.65
CA GLU A 73 -19.77 9.65 23.52
C GLU A 73 -19.20 9.30 24.90
N PRO A 74 -19.72 8.30 25.65
CA PRO A 74 -19.23 7.99 26.99
C PRO A 74 -17.81 7.42 27.03
N VAL A 75 -17.31 6.94 25.88
CA VAL A 75 -15.99 6.31 25.77
C VAL A 75 -15.01 7.14 24.96
N LEU A 76 -15.44 8.25 24.36
CA LEU A 76 -14.54 9.15 23.63
C LEU A 76 -13.57 9.84 24.60
N SER A 77 -12.29 9.78 24.25
CA SER A 77 -11.21 10.43 24.97
C SER A 77 -10.18 10.96 23.96
N SER A 78 -9.33 11.89 24.41
CA SER A 78 -8.22 12.40 23.59
C SER A 78 -7.27 11.29 23.10
N GLN A 79 -7.21 10.16 23.80
CA GLN A 79 -6.33 9.04 23.47
C GLN A 79 -6.91 8.10 22.40
N ASN A 80 -8.24 7.97 22.31
CA ASN A 80 -8.88 7.01 21.41
C ASN A 80 -9.68 7.64 20.27
N ILE A 81 -9.97 8.95 20.32
CA ILE A 81 -10.78 9.64 19.31
C ILE A 81 -10.25 9.41 17.89
N LEU A 82 -8.93 9.48 17.68
CA LEU A 82 -8.29 9.25 16.38
C LEU A 82 -8.52 7.82 15.85
N SER A 83 -8.41 6.83 16.75
CA SER A 83 -8.61 5.42 16.42
C SER A 83 -10.07 5.13 16.13
N ILE A 84 -10.99 5.65 16.94
CA ILE A 84 -12.43 5.51 16.79
C ILE A 84 -12.89 6.17 15.48
N SER A 85 -12.38 7.36 15.15
CA SER A 85 -12.67 8.04 13.88
C SER A 85 -12.44 7.16 12.64
N LYS A 86 -11.38 6.33 12.66
CA LYS A 86 -11.00 5.46 11.53
C LYS A 86 -11.96 4.26 11.42
N LEU A 87 -12.73 4.01 12.47
CA LEU A 87 -13.75 2.97 12.53
C LEU A 87 -15.13 3.51 12.16
N VAL A 88 -15.41 4.80 12.33
CA VAL A 88 -16.69 5.45 12.00
C VAL A 88 -17.24 5.03 10.63
N PRO A 89 -16.48 5.08 9.50
CA PRO A 89 -17.00 4.66 8.19
C PRO A 89 -17.30 3.15 8.08
N LYS A 90 -16.84 2.35 9.03
CA LYS A 90 -17.05 0.90 9.11
C LYS A 90 -18.18 0.53 10.06
N ILE A 91 -18.69 1.50 10.82
CA ILE A 91 -19.87 1.33 11.64
C ILE A 91 -21.08 1.35 10.69
N PRO A 92 -21.93 0.33 10.72
CA PRO A 92 -23.15 0.32 9.93
C PRO A 92 -24.20 1.25 10.55
N ASP A 93 -24.88 2.01 9.70
CA ASP A 93 -26.04 2.84 9.98
C ASP A 93 -27.35 2.03 9.81
N LYS A 94 -28.49 2.65 10.12
CA LYS A 94 -29.84 2.06 10.14
C LYS A 94 -30.24 1.27 8.88
N ASP A 95 -29.71 1.66 7.72
CA ASP A 95 -29.96 1.00 6.43
C ASP A 95 -28.91 -0.07 6.05
N GLY A 96 -28.01 -0.44 6.97
CA GLY A 96 -26.84 -1.27 6.68
C GLY A 96 -25.77 -0.58 5.82
N ARG A 97 -25.87 0.75 5.66
CA ARG A 97 -24.88 1.62 5.00
C ARG A 97 -23.81 2.06 6.00
N SER A 98 -22.73 2.70 5.56
CA SER A 98 -21.73 3.25 6.48
C SER A 98 -22.30 4.45 7.25
N PHE A 99 -22.04 4.52 8.55
CA PHE A 99 -22.33 5.68 9.38
C PHE A 99 -21.48 6.87 8.92
N HIS A 100 -22.14 8.01 8.73
CA HIS A 100 -21.52 9.26 8.32
C HIS A 100 -21.69 10.29 9.44
N LEU A 101 -20.59 10.94 9.81
CA LEU A 101 -20.62 12.09 10.72
C LEU A 101 -21.37 13.25 10.05
N SER A 102 -21.93 14.14 10.87
CA SER A 102 -22.40 15.43 10.38
C SER A 102 -21.26 16.23 9.72
N GLU A 103 -21.59 17.26 8.95
CA GLU A 103 -20.57 18.11 8.33
C GLU A 103 -19.75 18.83 9.41
N GLU A 104 -20.41 19.30 10.45
CA GLU A 104 -19.80 19.97 11.60
C GLU A 104 -18.86 19.04 12.37
N ASP A 105 -19.30 17.82 12.69
CA ASP A 105 -18.48 16.83 13.41
C ASP A 105 -17.28 16.39 12.56
N SER A 106 -17.47 16.29 11.24
CA SER A 106 -16.39 15.99 10.31
C SER A 106 -15.34 17.10 10.28
N LYS A 107 -15.76 18.37 10.25
CA LYS A 107 -14.86 19.53 10.32
C LYS A 107 -14.10 19.59 11.65
N LEU A 108 -14.80 19.43 12.77
CA LEU A 108 -14.17 19.39 14.10
C LEU A 108 -13.17 18.25 14.22
N LEU A 109 -13.51 17.07 13.70
CA LEU A 109 -12.61 15.94 13.70
C LEU A 109 -11.31 16.29 12.94
N VAL A 110 -11.42 16.81 11.72
CA VAL A 110 -10.26 17.21 10.90
C VAL A 110 -9.41 18.25 11.65
N PHE A 111 -10.04 19.23 12.27
CA PHE A 111 -9.36 20.23 13.09
C PHE A 111 -8.55 19.60 14.23
N PHE A 112 -9.18 18.80 15.10
CA PHE A 112 -8.51 18.19 16.25
C PHE A 112 -7.40 17.21 15.85
N ARG A 113 -7.59 16.48 14.74
CA ARG A 113 -6.53 15.62 14.19
C ARG A 113 -5.32 16.43 13.75
N THR A 114 -5.58 17.51 13.00
CA THR A 114 -4.55 18.43 12.51
C THR A 114 -3.80 19.04 13.69
N GLU A 115 -4.53 19.57 14.68
CA GLU A 115 -3.96 20.17 15.88
C GLU A 115 -3.07 19.18 16.66
N THR A 116 -3.51 17.93 16.79
CA THR A 116 -2.72 16.89 17.49
C THR A 116 -1.40 16.60 16.78
N ILE A 117 -1.43 16.50 15.44
CA ILE A 117 -0.23 16.25 14.62
C ILE A 117 0.73 17.45 14.69
N LEU A 118 0.19 18.67 14.59
CA LEU A 118 1.00 19.89 14.62
C LEU A 118 1.61 20.13 16.00
N LYS A 119 0.87 19.92 17.10
CA LYS A 119 1.43 20.02 18.46
C LYS A 119 2.63 19.10 18.70
N ALA A 120 2.68 17.95 18.03
CA ALA A 120 3.79 17.00 18.16
C ALA A 120 5.08 17.46 17.45
N THR A 121 4.97 18.22 16.36
CA THR A 121 6.10 18.49 15.44
C THR A 121 6.39 19.97 15.27
N TRP A 122 5.34 20.80 15.16
CA TRP A 122 5.41 22.25 15.05
C TRP A 122 4.66 22.91 16.22
N PRO A 123 5.14 22.78 17.47
CA PRO A 123 4.46 23.34 18.64
C PRO A 123 4.32 24.87 18.58
N GLN A 124 5.14 25.53 17.75
CA GLN A 124 5.10 26.97 17.50
C GLN A 124 3.92 27.38 16.59
N ARG A 125 3.41 26.48 15.74
CA ARG A 125 2.31 26.77 14.82
C ARG A 125 0.98 26.37 15.47
N GLN A 126 0.27 27.37 15.99
CA GLN A 126 -1.08 27.18 16.50
C GLN A 126 -2.06 26.97 15.33
N VAL A 127 -2.94 25.99 15.42
CA VAL A 127 -3.96 25.69 14.39
C VAL A 127 -5.22 26.47 14.68
N ASP A 128 -5.71 27.22 13.69
CA ASP A 128 -7.01 27.87 13.72
C ASP A 128 -8.05 27.00 13.00
N ILE A 129 -9.33 27.13 13.35
CA ILE A 129 -10.42 26.40 12.69
C ILE A 129 -10.44 26.70 11.18
N THR A 130 -10.12 27.94 10.81
CA THR A 130 -10.04 28.43 9.42
C THR A 130 -8.96 27.74 8.58
N ASP A 131 -7.90 27.21 9.22
CA ASP A 131 -6.85 26.44 8.54
C ASP A 131 -7.38 25.10 7.97
N THR A 132 -8.50 24.60 8.51
CA THR A 132 -9.07 23.29 8.15
C THR A 132 -10.48 23.34 7.57
N ASP A 133 -11.06 24.54 7.44
CA ASP A 133 -12.46 24.73 7.04
C ASP A 133 -12.75 24.27 5.61
N ASN A 134 -11.79 24.48 4.69
CA ASN A 134 -11.93 24.10 3.29
C ASN A 134 -10.64 23.48 2.70
N GLU A 135 -10.73 22.97 1.48
CA GLU A 135 -9.58 22.35 0.79
C GLU A 135 -8.43 23.33 0.52
N GLU A 136 -8.72 24.57 0.15
CA GLU A 136 -7.69 25.58 -0.14
C GLU A 136 -6.89 25.94 1.13
N SER A 137 -7.57 26.15 2.25
CA SER A 137 -6.94 26.36 3.57
C SER A 137 -6.03 25.20 3.93
N ARG A 138 -6.51 23.96 3.77
CA ARG A 138 -5.70 22.76 4.06
C ARG A 138 -4.47 22.68 3.15
N CYS A 139 -4.62 22.95 1.87
CA CYS A 139 -3.52 22.99 0.92
C CYS A 139 -2.50 24.10 1.28
N ALA A 140 -2.96 25.27 1.70
CA ALA A 140 -2.10 26.37 2.13
C ALA A 140 -1.32 26.01 3.41
N LEU A 141 -1.99 25.44 4.41
CA LEU A 141 -1.34 24.95 5.62
C LEU A 141 -0.30 23.88 5.30
N PHE A 142 -0.63 22.90 4.44
CA PHE A 142 0.31 21.87 4.03
C PHE A 142 1.53 22.47 3.32
N ALA A 143 1.33 23.44 2.42
CA ALA A 143 2.42 24.12 1.74
C ALA A 143 3.32 24.88 2.72
N GLU A 144 2.76 25.60 3.68
CA GLU A 144 3.50 26.30 4.75
C GLU A 144 4.38 25.33 5.56
N LEU A 145 3.79 24.22 6.01
CA LEU A 145 4.51 23.20 6.78
C LEU A 145 5.59 22.52 5.95
N LEU A 146 5.29 22.18 4.68
CA LEU A 146 6.25 21.58 3.78
C LEU A 146 7.46 22.49 3.53
N GLU A 147 7.22 23.80 3.34
CA GLU A 147 8.29 24.77 3.11
C GLU A 147 9.17 25.02 4.34
N SER A 148 8.63 24.82 5.54
CA SER A 148 9.40 24.93 6.79
C SER A 148 10.06 23.61 7.22
N SER A 149 9.80 22.50 6.52
CA SER A 149 10.29 21.16 6.88
C SER A 149 11.65 20.83 6.27
N HIS A 150 12.55 20.30 7.08
CA HIS A 150 13.89 19.86 6.70
C HIS A 150 14.31 18.52 7.32
N GLN A 151 13.59 18.04 8.35
CA GLN A 151 13.92 16.81 9.07
C GLN A 151 13.01 15.65 8.64
N GLU A 152 13.53 14.42 8.72
CA GLU A 152 12.76 13.22 8.39
C GLU A 152 11.49 13.08 9.23
N ALA A 153 11.59 13.37 10.55
CA ALA A 153 10.46 13.33 11.47
C ALA A 153 9.33 14.27 11.02
N GLU A 154 9.66 15.45 10.49
CA GLU A 154 8.68 16.41 9.98
C GLU A 154 7.93 15.86 8.77
N PHE A 155 8.65 15.27 7.81
CA PHE A 155 8.04 14.63 6.65
C PHE A 155 7.12 13.46 7.04
N GLN A 156 7.50 12.65 8.02
CA GLN A 156 6.65 11.58 8.54
C GLN A 156 5.34 12.12 9.14
N HIS A 157 5.38 13.27 9.83
CA HIS A 157 4.16 13.91 10.33
C HIS A 157 3.33 14.55 9.22
N LEU A 158 3.94 15.03 8.13
CA LEU A 158 3.20 15.46 6.93
C LEU A 158 2.48 14.29 6.24
N VAL A 159 3.08 13.10 6.20
CA VAL A 159 2.39 11.88 5.73
C VAL A 159 1.15 11.61 6.59
N LEU A 160 1.29 11.65 7.91
CA LEU A 160 0.17 11.44 8.83
C LEU A 160 -0.92 12.49 8.66
N LEU A 161 -0.54 13.74 8.40
CA LEU A 161 -1.47 14.84 8.16
C LEU A 161 -2.30 14.60 6.90
N LEU A 162 -1.67 14.28 5.78
CA LEU A 162 -2.38 13.97 4.53
C LEU A 162 -3.28 12.73 4.65
N GLN A 163 -2.88 11.72 5.44
CA GLN A 163 -3.73 10.55 5.74
C GLN A 163 -4.91 10.86 6.67
N ALA A 164 -4.78 11.88 7.51
CA ALA A 164 -5.82 12.29 8.45
C ALA A 164 -6.93 13.12 7.79
N TRP A 165 -6.61 13.74 6.65
CA TRP A 165 -7.46 14.65 5.91
C TRP A 165 -8.39 13.96 4.90
N PRO A 166 -9.55 14.58 4.59
CA PRO A 166 -10.38 14.16 3.46
C PRO A 166 -9.59 14.20 2.15
N PRO A 167 -9.86 13.26 1.21
CA PRO A 167 -9.19 13.25 -0.07
C PRO A 167 -9.47 14.54 -0.84
N MET A 168 -8.42 15.17 -1.36
CA MET A 168 -8.52 16.39 -2.16
C MET A 168 -9.30 16.15 -3.46
N SER A 169 -9.79 17.23 -4.07
CA SER A 169 -10.45 17.21 -5.37
C SER A 169 -9.60 16.53 -6.45
N ARG A 170 -10.28 15.99 -7.46
CA ARG A 170 -9.64 15.33 -8.61
C ARG A 170 -8.68 16.27 -9.35
N ASP A 171 -8.95 17.58 -9.35
CA ASP A 171 -8.11 18.57 -10.04
C ASP A 171 -6.72 18.70 -9.39
N HIS A 172 -6.67 18.59 -8.06
CA HIS A 172 -5.41 18.54 -7.31
C HIS A 172 -4.73 17.17 -7.41
N ALA A 173 -5.50 16.09 -7.57
CA ALA A 173 -4.95 14.75 -7.69
C ALA A 173 -4.25 14.50 -9.04
N THR A 174 -4.79 15.06 -10.14
CA THR A 174 -4.23 14.90 -11.49
C THR A 174 -3.12 15.88 -11.81
N SER A 175 -3.12 17.07 -11.17
CA SER A 175 -2.05 18.05 -11.33
C SER A 175 -0.78 17.57 -10.63
N ILE A 176 0.29 17.35 -11.40
CA ILE A 176 1.58 16.92 -10.88
C ILE A 176 2.16 17.93 -9.88
N THR A 177 2.01 19.23 -10.18
CA THR A 177 2.55 20.33 -9.35
C THR A 177 1.74 20.57 -8.10
N ASN A 178 0.43 20.34 -8.14
CA ASN A 178 -0.46 20.65 -7.02
C ASN A 178 -0.78 19.43 -6.15
N ASN A 179 -0.44 18.23 -6.61
CA ASN A 179 -0.67 17.00 -5.84
C ASN A 179 0.19 17.02 -4.56
N PRO A 180 -0.43 16.98 -3.37
CA PRO A 180 0.31 17.10 -2.11
C PRO A 180 1.23 15.91 -1.85
N TRP A 181 0.87 14.71 -2.32
CA TRP A 181 1.71 13.52 -2.21
C TRP A 181 2.95 13.61 -3.11
N MET A 182 2.79 14.14 -4.34
CA MET A 182 3.94 14.42 -5.22
C MET A 182 4.86 15.47 -4.61
N ARG A 183 4.30 16.59 -4.13
CA ARG A 183 5.10 17.65 -3.49
C ARG A 183 5.85 17.14 -2.26
N LEU A 184 5.19 16.30 -1.44
CA LEU A 184 5.81 15.68 -0.28
C LEU A 184 6.97 14.77 -0.68
N ALA A 185 6.74 13.84 -1.61
CA ALA A 185 7.77 12.89 -2.05
C ALA A 185 8.96 13.61 -2.69
N THR A 186 8.70 14.63 -3.53
CA THR A 186 9.74 15.47 -4.12
C THR A 186 10.53 16.22 -3.05
N ALA A 187 9.87 16.82 -2.08
CA ALA A 187 10.53 17.52 -0.96
C ALA A 187 11.38 16.56 -0.13
N MET A 188 10.88 15.36 0.18
CA MET A 188 11.63 14.31 0.88
C MET A 188 12.92 13.96 0.11
N LEU A 189 12.84 13.76 -1.20
CA LEU A 189 13.99 13.38 -2.03
C LEU A 189 14.98 14.52 -2.30
N THR A 190 14.55 15.78 -2.23
CA THR A 190 15.39 16.94 -2.59
C THR A 190 15.94 17.69 -1.40
N ARG A 191 15.22 17.71 -0.27
CA ARG A 191 15.54 18.54 0.91
C ARG A 191 16.05 17.73 2.10
N CYS A 192 15.77 16.44 2.16
CA CYS A 192 16.12 15.64 3.32
C CYS A 192 17.60 15.21 3.22
N ALA A 193 18.42 15.74 4.12
CA ALA A 193 19.84 15.38 4.26
C ALA A 193 19.99 14.09 5.09
N VAL A 194 19.32 13.02 4.68
CA VAL A 194 19.36 11.73 5.40
C VAL A 194 20.67 11.02 5.06
N GLU A 195 21.35 10.50 6.09
CA GLU A 195 22.50 9.62 5.91
C GLU A 195 22.09 8.29 5.24
N ASP A 196 20.91 7.78 5.58
CA ASP A 196 20.27 6.60 4.97
C ASP A 196 19.37 6.96 3.77
N LYS A 197 19.98 7.04 2.59
CA LYS A 197 19.25 7.27 1.33
C LYS A 197 18.37 6.07 0.93
N GLU A 198 18.79 4.85 1.23
CA GLU A 198 18.03 3.65 0.86
C GLU A 198 16.72 3.57 1.65
N GLY A 199 16.76 3.86 2.95
CA GLY A 199 15.58 4.01 3.80
C GLY A 199 14.60 5.06 3.27
N LEU A 200 15.11 6.23 2.86
CA LEU A 200 14.30 7.30 2.27
C LEU A 200 13.55 6.83 1.01
N GLY A 201 14.24 6.16 0.08
CA GLY A 201 13.63 5.63 -1.13
C GLY A 201 12.55 4.59 -0.85
N ASN A 202 12.77 3.72 0.13
CA ASN A 202 11.79 2.72 0.56
C ASN A 202 10.56 3.35 1.22
N GLU A 203 10.73 4.42 2.01
CA GLU A 203 9.60 5.15 2.59
C GLU A 203 8.76 5.86 1.52
N VAL A 204 9.39 6.47 0.50
CA VAL A 204 8.67 7.03 -0.65
C VAL A 204 7.86 5.95 -1.38
N LEU A 205 8.46 4.79 -1.64
CA LEU A 205 7.77 3.67 -2.28
C LEU A 205 6.58 3.18 -1.43
N LYS A 206 6.75 3.08 -0.11
CA LYS A 206 5.69 2.70 0.83
C LYS A 206 4.55 3.72 0.87
N ILE A 207 4.85 5.02 0.78
CA ILE A 207 3.84 6.07 0.63
C ILE A 207 3.04 5.83 -0.65
N CYS A 208 3.69 5.65 -1.81
CA CYS A 208 3.02 5.37 -3.09
C CYS A 208 2.11 4.13 -3.02
N ARG A 209 2.62 3.02 -2.47
CA ARG A 209 1.86 1.77 -2.29
C ARG A 209 0.62 1.94 -1.40
N SER A 210 0.68 2.84 -0.42
CA SER A 210 -0.49 3.14 0.43
C SER A 210 -1.63 3.81 -0.35
N LEU A 211 -1.33 4.40 -1.52
CA LEU A 211 -2.28 5.17 -2.34
C LEU A 211 -2.93 4.36 -3.46
N TYR A 212 -2.40 3.20 -3.86
CA TYR A 212 -2.87 2.43 -5.04
C TYR A 212 -4.37 2.11 -5.06
N ASN A 213 -4.99 1.93 -3.90
CA ASN A 213 -6.42 1.62 -3.80
C ASN A 213 -7.27 2.84 -3.39
N THR A 214 -6.75 4.06 -3.60
CA THR A 214 -7.37 5.30 -3.14
C THR A 214 -7.63 6.24 -4.31
N LYS A 215 -8.53 7.22 -4.11
CA LYS A 215 -8.76 8.31 -5.06
C LYS A 215 -7.55 9.23 -5.25
N GLN A 216 -6.52 9.07 -4.42
CA GLN A 216 -5.29 9.87 -4.41
C GLN A 216 -4.12 9.15 -5.08
N MET A 217 -4.36 8.01 -5.75
CA MET A 217 -3.34 7.32 -6.53
C MET A 217 -2.68 8.29 -7.52
N LEU A 218 -1.35 8.23 -7.60
CA LEU A 218 -0.58 9.08 -8.50
C LEU A 218 -0.90 8.75 -9.97
N PRO A 219 -1.09 9.76 -10.83
CA PRO A 219 -1.21 9.54 -12.27
C PRO A 219 0.09 8.98 -12.86
N ALA A 220 0.02 8.35 -14.03
CA ALA A 220 1.17 7.72 -14.68
C ALA A 220 2.33 8.72 -14.90
N GLU A 221 2.01 9.96 -15.27
CA GLU A 221 3.00 11.03 -15.43
C GLU A 221 3.68 11.39 -14.10
N GLY A 222 2.93 11.41 -12.99
CA GLY A 222 3.49 11.64 -11.65
C GLY A 222 4.40 10.49 -11.22
N VAL A 223 4.00 9.24 -11.50
CA VAL A 223 4.84 8.05 -11.27
C VAL A 223 6.13 8.13 -12.08
N LYS A 224 6.06 8.55 -13.34
CA LYS A 224 7.22 8.74 -14.22
C LYS A 224 8.18 9.80 -13.66
N GLU A 225 7.68 10.97 -13.28
CA GLU A 225 8.53 12.04 -12.71
C GLU A 225 9.16 11.62 -11.39
N LEU A 226 8.39 10.99 -10.48
CA LEU A 226 8.91 10.53 -9.21
C LEU A 226 9.97 9.44 -9.39
N SER A 227 9.77 8.52 -10.34
CA SER A 227 10.76 7.50 -10.68
C SER A 227 12.06 8.11 -11.22
N ALA A 228 11.97 9.22 -11.99
CA ALA A 228 13.14 9.94 -12.48
C ALA A 228 13.90 10.61 -11.33
N LEU A 229 13.20 11.24 -10.39
CA LEU A 229 13.81 11.84 -9.19
C LEU A 229 14.53 10.80 -8.32
N LEU A 230 13.92 9.63 -8.12
CA LEU A 230 14.55 8.51 -7.40
C LEU A 230 15.81 8.04 -8.14
N TRP A 231 15.73 7.93 -9.47
CA TRP A 231 16.87 7.55 -10.29
C TRP A 231 18.04 8.53 -10.19
N ASP A 232 17.75 9.84 -10.24
CA ASP A 232 18.77 10.90 -10.16
C ASP A 232 19.47 10.93 -8.78
N GLN A 233 18.80 10.43 -7.74
CA GLN A 233 19.36 10.25 -6.39
C GLN A 233 20.10 8.92 -6.21
N ALA A 234 20.31 8.14 -7.29
CA ALA A 234 20.88 6.79 -7.28
C ALA A 234 20.04 5.73 -6.52
N LEU A 235 18.74 5.96 -6.36
CA LEU A 235 17.80 5.04 -5.71
C LEU A 235 17.11 4.13 -6.75
N LEU A 236 17.91 3.23 -7.34
CA LEU A 236 17.49 2.41 -8.47
C LEU A 236 16.34 1.44 -8.12
N LEU A 237 16.44 0.74 -6.99
CA LEU A 237 15.44 -0.25 -6.57
C LEU A 237 14.04 0.35 -6.40
N PRO A 238 13.84 1.41 -5.59
CA PRO A 238 12.54 2.06 -5.46
C PRO A 238 12.00 2.59 -6.79
N ALA A 239 12.86 3.16 -7.64
CA ALA A 239 12.46 3.68 -8.95
C ALA A 239 11.91 2.58 -9.86
N LEU A 240 12.62 1.45 -9.97
CA LEU A 240 12.21 0.33 -10.82
C LEU A 240 10.94 -0.34 -10.30
N LYS A 241 10.83 -0.57 -8.98
CA LYS A 241 9.63 -1.15 -8.37
C LYS A 241 8.40 -0.28 -8.62
N LEU A 242 8.56 1.04 -8.44
CA LEU A 242 7.48 2.00 -8.66
C LEU A 242 6.97 1.97 -10.12
N LEU A 243 7.86 1.85 -11.10
CA LEU A 243 7.49 1.74 -12.52
C LEU A 243 6.81 0.42 -12.85
N LEU A 244 7.33 -0.71 -12.33
CA LEU A 244 6.82 -2.05 -12.63
C LEU A 244 5.51 -2.39 -11.93
N GLU A 245 5.23 -1.76 -10.77
CA GLU A 245 3.95 -1.89 -10.06
C GLU A 245 2.79 -1.18 -10.78
N SER A 246 3.09 -0.29 -11.73
CA SER A 246 2.06 0.32 -12.58
C SER A 246 1.46 -0.71 -13.54
N GLN A 247 0.19 -0.52 -13.92
CA GLN A 247 -0.46 -1.28 -14.98
C GLN A 247 -0.22 -0.67 -16.38
N ASP A 248 0.58 0.39 -16.47
CA ASP A 248 0.84 1.14 -17.69
C ASP A 248 2.05 0.59 -18.45
N GLU A 249 1.82 0.10 -19.66
CA GLU A 249 2.85 -0.44 -20.55
C GLU A 249 3.93 0.61 -20.90
N THR A 250 3.60 1.90 -20.92
CA THR A 250 4.57 2.97 -21.19
C THR A 250 5.56 3.14 -20.04
N LEU A 251 5.13 2.91 -18.80
CA LEU A 251 5.99 2.94 -17.62
C LEU A 251 6.88 1.69 -17.56
N HIS A 252 6.36 0.54 -18.00
CA HIS A 252 7.18 -0.67 -18.18
C HIS A 252 8.26 -0.48 -19.23
N ALA A 253 7.97 0.22 -20.33
CA ALA A 253 8.98 0.55 -21.34
C ALA A 253 10.09 1.44 -20.76
N VAL A 254 9.74 2.43 -19.93
CA VAL A 254 10.72 3.27 -19.21
C VAL A 254 11.54 2.41 -18.23
N ALA A 255 10.91 1.47 -17.52
CA ALA A 255 11.62 0.55 -16.64
C ALA A 255 12.64 -0.30 -17.41
N LEU A 256 12.28 -0.81 -18.60
CA LEU A 256 13.17 -1.59 -19.45
C LEU A 256 14.37 -0.78 -19.94
N GLU A 257 14.15 0.46 -20.39
CA GLU A 257 15.24 1.36 -20.80
C GLU A 257 16.24 1.56 -19.66
N ARG A 258 15.72 1.79 -18.45
CA ARG A 258 16.50 1.97 -17.23
C ARG A 258 17.26 0.71 -16.84
N VAL A 259 16.62 -0.46 -16.90
CA VAL A 259 17.25 -1.78 -16.65
C VAL A 259 18.37 -2.06 -17.66
N ALA A 260 18.15 -1.75 -18.95
CA ALA A 260 19.14 -1.94 -20.00
C ALA A 260 20.37 -1.04 -19.83
N GLY A 261 20.21 0.14 -19.21
CA GLY A 261 21.30 1.07 -18.89
C GLY A 261 22.20 0.65 -17.72
N VAL A 262 21.79 -0.34 -16.92
CA VAL A 262 22.59 -0.81 -15.76
C VAL A 262 23.59 -1.86 -16.21
N ALA A 263 24.88 -1.51 -16.12
CA ALA A 263 25.97 -2.40 -16.53
C ALA A 263 26.27 -3.52 -15.52
N GLU A 264 26.17 -3.23 -14.22
CA GLU A 264 26.51 -4.18 -13.15
C GLU A 264 25.33 -4.36 -12.19
N VAL A 265 24.98 -5.62 -11.93
CA VAL A 265 23.88 -6.00 -11.05
C VAL A 265 24.44 -6.58 -9.74
N ASN A 266 24.06 -5.99 -8.63
CA ASN A 266 24.48 -6.34 -7.27
C ASN A 266 23.28 -6.34 -6.32
N ASP A 267 23.53 -6.65 -5.04
CA ASP A 267 22.45 -6.80 -4.06
C ASP A 267 21.80 -5.45 -3.65
N SER A 268 22.41 -4.30 -3.99
CA SER A 268 21.84 -2.97 -3.72
C SER A 268 20.95 -2.46 -4.84
N ASN A 269 21.06 -3.01 -6.06
CA ASN A 269 20.24 -2.63 -7.21
C ASN A 269 19.28 -3.74 -7.70
N CYS A 270 19.38 -4.94 -7.15
CA CYS A 270 18.56 -6.08 -7.53
C CYS A 270 18.19 -6.94 -6.32
N ASP A 271 16.90 -7.04 -6.04
CA ASP A 271 16.34 -7.90 -5.01
C ASP A 271 15.29 -8.87 -5.57
N ARG A 272 14.86 -9.83 -4.74
CA ARG A 272 13.88 -10.86 -5.14
C ARG A 272 12.53 -10.27 -5.54
N GLU A 273 12.16 -9.13 -4.94
CA GLU A 273 10.91 -8.45 -5.25
C GLU A 273 10.95 -7.88 -6.67
N LEU A 274 12.00 -7.15 -7.04
CA LEU A 274 12.20 -6.61 -8.39
C LEU A 274 12.17 -7.73 -9.43
N LEU A 275 12.88 -8.84 -9.18
CA LEU A 275 12.91 -9.98 -10.08
C LEU A 275 11.52 -10.62 -10.27
N SER A 276 10.73 -10.65 -9.19
CA SER A 276 9.34 -11.14 -9.26
C SER A 276 8.45 -10.19 -10.07
N LEU A 277 8.60 -8.87 -9.88
CA LEU A 277 7.86 -7.85 -10.64
C LEU A 277 8.17 -7.90 -12.14
N LEU A 278 9.44 -8.09 -12.53
CA LEU A 278 9.84 -8.25 -13.92
C LEU A 278 9.21 -9.49 -14.57
N LEU A 279 9.11 -10.59 -13.82
CA LEU A 279 8.44 -11.82 -14.28
C LEU A 279 6.93 -11.67 -14.35
N ASP A 280 6.30 -11.04 -13.34
CA ASP A 280 4.86 -10.78 -13.30
C ASP A 280 4.43 -9.83 -14.45
N ALA A 281 5.26 -8.86 -14.80
CA ALA A 281 5.07 -7.96 -15.94
C ALA A 281 5.40 -8.61 -17.30
N LYS A 282 5.77 -9.90 -17.33
CA LYS A 282 6.15 -10.66 -18.54
C LYS A 282 7.31 -10.05 -19.33
N LEU A 283 8.27 -9.43 -18.63
CA LEU A 283 9.39 -8.70 -19.24
C LEU A 283 10.66 -9.56 -19.39
N LEU A 284 10.56 -10.89 -19.29
CA LEU A 284 11.70 -11.80 -19.38
C LEU A 284 12.44 -11.70 -20.72
N GLY A 285 11.70 -11.68 -21.84
CA GLY A 285 12.27 -11.58 -23.19
C GLY A 285 13.07 -10.29 -23.39
N PRO A 286 12.47 -9.11 -23.15
CA PRO A 286 13.19 -7.84 -23.23
C PRO A 286 14.42 -7.75 -22.31
N CYS A 287 14.43 -8.49 -21.19
CA CYS A 287 15.56 -8.49 -20.27
C CYS A 287 16.74 -9.37 -20.70
N VAL A 288 16.62 -10.21 -21.75
CA VAL A 288 17.67 -11.17 -22.16
C VAL A 288 19.03 -10.53 -22.40
N SER A 289 19.06 -9.34 -23.00
CA SER A 289 20.28 -8.59 -23.31
C SER A 289 20.85 -7.81 -22.12
N THR A 290 20.16 -7.83 -20.97
CA THR A 290 20.51 -7.00 -19.80
C THR A 290 21.29 -7.79 -18.76
N ALA A 291 22.03 -7.08 -17.91
CA ALA A 291 22.78 -7.69 -16.81
C ALA A 291 21.88 -8.37 -15.75
N PHE A 292 20.56 -8.12 -15.77
CA PHE A 292 19.60 -8.74 -14.86
C PHE A 292 19.21 -10.17 -15.26
N TYR A 293 19.34 -10.54 -16.54
CA TYR A 293 18.87 -11.84 -17.04
C TYR A 293 19.38 -13.04 -16.23
N PRO A 294 20.68 -13.16 -15.88
CA PRO A 294 21.17 -14.28 -15.09
C PRO A 294 20.52 -14.37 -13.70
N ARG A 295 20.27 -13.23 -13.05
CA ARG A 295 19.63 -13.16 -11.73
C ARG A 295 18.14 -13.50 -11.80
N ILE A 296 17.46 -13.10 -12.87
CA ILE A 296 16.05 -13.47 -13.13
C ILE A 296 15.93 -14.99 -13.28
N VAL A 297 16.81 -15.60 -14.08
CA VAL A 297 16.82 -17.07 -14.28
C VAL A 297 17.14 -17.79 -12.97
N GLU A 298 18.12 -17.32 -12.19
CA GLU A 298 18.44 -17.92 -10.89
C GLU A 298 17.24 -17.85 -9.93
N HIS A 299 16.56 -16.71 -9.85
CA HIS A 299 15.36 -16.54 -9.02
C HIS A 299 14.20 -17.42 -9.47
N LEU A 300 13.96 -17.51 -10.78
CA LEU A 300 12.94 -18.40 -11.35
C LEU A 300 13.19 -19.87 -10.94
N LEU A 301 14.42 -20.34 -11.10
CA LEU A 301 14.82 -21.72 -10.79
C LEU A 301 14.84 -22.01 -9.29
N ALA A 302 15.14 -21.01 -8.46
CA ALA A 302 15.08 -21.13 -7.01
C ALA A 302 13.63 -21.12 -6.47
N SER A 303 12.66 -20.63 -7.26
CA SER A 303 11.26 -20.56 -6.83
C SER A 303 10.64 -21.97 -6.77
N GLN A 304 10.42 -22.47 -5.55
CA GLN A 304 9.81 -23.78 -5.34
C GLN A 304 8.27 -23.76 -5.43
N GLN A 305 7.68 -22.58 -5.62
CA GLN A 305 6.22 -22.37 -5.45
C GLN A 305 5.41 -22.52 -6.75
N GLY A 306 6.03 -22.85 -7.88
CA GLY A 306 5.31 -23.03 -9.16
C GLY A 306 4.57 -21.78 -9.64
N ARG A 307 4.96 -20.60 -9.15
CA ARG A 307 4.29 -19.32 -9.44
C ARG A 307 4.40 -18.93 -10.92
N TRP A 308 5.51 -19.28 -11.55
CA TRP A 308 5.74 -19.04 -12.97
C TRP A 308 5.96 -20.36 -13.69
N ASP A 309 5.25 -20.57 -14.79
CA ASP A 309 5.44 -21.73 -15.64
C ASP A 309 6.70 -21.55 -16.50
N THR A 310 7.76 -22.27 -16.14
CA THR A 310 9.04 -22.22 -16.84
C THR A 310 8.95 -22.70 -18.30
N GLU A 311 8.01 -23.61 -18.62
CA GLU A 311 7.83 -24.07 -19.99
C GLU A 311 7.08 -23.04 -20.84
N ALA A 312 6.10 -22.35 -20.25
CA ALA A 312 5.46 -21.21 -20.89
C ALA A 312 6.45 -20.07 -21.13
N LEU A 313 7.24 -19.68 -20.13
CA LEU A 313 8.25 -18.62 -20.27
C LEU A 313 9.33 -18.97 -21.31
N ALA A 314 9.74 -20.23 -21.40
CA ALA A 314 10.65 -20.67 -22.45
C ALA A 314 10.00 -20.61 -23.85
N ARG A 315 8.70 -20.88 -23.96
CA ARG A 315 7.95 -20.71 -25.21
C ARG A 315 7.91 -19.24 -25.61
N ASP A 316 7.59 -18.35 -24.68
CA ASP A 316 7.55 -16.90 -24.90
C ASP A 316 8.93 -16.38 -25.36
N LEU A 317 10.02 -16.86 -24.74
CA LEU A 317 11.39 -16.56 -25.18
C LEU A 317 11.66 -17.03 -26.61
N ARG A 318 11.22 -18.25 -26.96
CA ARG A 318 11.38 -18.78 -28.32
C ARG A 318 10.60 -17.94 -29.34
N GLU A 319 9.37 -17.56 -29.01
CA GLU A 319 8.52 -16.71 -29.86
C GLU A 319 9.11 -15.31 -30.03
N ALA A 320 9.80 -14.79 -29.02
CA ALA A 320 10.56 -13.54 -29.10
C ALA A 320 11.91 -13.66 -29.84
N GLY A 321 12.28 -14.85 -30.33
CA GLY A 321 13.52 -15.10 -31.09
C GLY A 321 14.74 -15.48 -30.25
N HIS A 322 14.58 -15.70 -28.95
CA HIS A 322 15.63 -16.10 -28.00
C HIS A 322 15.68 -17.62 -27.80
N GLU A 323 15.93 -18.36 -28.88
CA GLU A 323 15.86 -19.83 -28.87
C GLU A 323 16.92 -20.49 -27.96
N ALA A 324 18.15 -19.93 -27.94
CA ALA A 324 19.25 -20.48 -27.14
C ALA A 324 19.00 -20.31 -25.64
N GLU A 325 18.44 -19.17 -25.25
CA GLU A 325 18.04 -18.81 -23.90
C GLU A 325 16.85 -19.65 -23.44
N ALA A 326 15.83 -19.83 -24.29
CA ALA A 326 14.71 -20.72 -24.04
C ALA A 326 15.18 -22.17 -23.78
N GLY A 327 16.09 -22.68 -24.61
CA GLY A 327 16.66 -24.01 -24.43
C GLY A 327 17.47 -24.13 -23.13
N SER A 328 18.29 -23.13 -22.82
CA SER A 328 19.10 -23.09 -21.60
C SER A 328 18.23 -23.05 -20.34
N LEU A 329 17.14 -22.29 -20.37
CA LEU A 329 16.16 -22.24 -19.28
C LEU A 329 15.52 -23.60 -19.00
N LEU A 330 15.06 -24.29 -20.05
CA LEU A 330 14.43 -25.62 -19.94
C LEU A 330 15.42 -26.67 -19.42
N LEU A 331 16.66 -26.65 -19.89
CA LEU A 331 17.71 -27.54 -19.40
C LEU A 331 17.97 -27.29 -17.92
N ALA A 332 18.06 -26.03 -17.50
CA ALA A 332 18.27 -25.67 -16.11
C ALA A 332 17.09 -26.07 -15.21
N ALA A 333 15.86 -25.86 -15.66
CA ALA A 333 14.62 -26.22 -14.95
C ALA A 333 14.48 -27.74 -14.73
N ARG A 334 14.91 -28.54 -15.70
CA ARG A 334 14.88 -30.02 -15.63
C ARG A 334 16.00 -30.64 -14.79
N GLY A 335 16.78 -29.81 -14.08
CA GLY A 335 17.83 -30.29 -13.18
C GLY A 335 19.06 -30.86 -13.88
N THR A 336 19.30 -30.51 -15.15
CA THR A 336 20.52 -30.94 -15.85
C THR A 336 21.78 -30.46 -15.12
N HIS A 337 22.83 -31.30 -15.15
CA HIS A 337 24.11 -31.03 -14.50
C HIS A 337 24.67 -29.67 -14.95
N ARG A 338 25.28 -28.90 -14.04
CA ARG A 338 25.70 -27.49 -14.26
C ARG A 338 26.52 -27.29 -15.54
N ALA A 339 27.29 -28.30 -15.96
CA ALA A 339 28.10 -28.32 -17.17
C ALA A 339 27.31 -28.40 -18.50
N LEU A 340 26.00 -28.65 -18.48
CA LEU A 340 25.14 -28.80 -19.67
C LEU A 340 23.98 -27.81 -19.70
N ARG A 341 23.96 -26.82 -18.78
CA ARG A 341 22.82 -25.92 -18.59
C ARG A 341 22.69 -24.83 -19.65
N THR A 342 23.75 -24.51 -20.39
CA THR A 342 23.65 -23.60 -21.54
C THR A 342 23.86 -24.34 -22.84
N PHE A 343 23.20 -23.89 -23.92
CA PHE A 343 23.37 -24.46 -25.25
C PHE A 343 24.85 -24.47 -25.70
N SER A 344 25.58 -23.40 -25.42
CA SER A 344 27.02 -23.29 -25.71
C SER A 344 27.86 -24.33 -24.97
N MET A 345 27.58 -24.56 -23.68
CA MET A 345 28.28 -25.59 -22.90
C MET A 345 27.90 -27.00 -23.35
N ALA A 346 26.62 -27.27 -23.62
CA ALA A 346 26.16 -28.54 -24.14
C ALA A 346 26.77 -28.88 -25.51
N LEU A 347 26.84 -27.89 -26.42
CA LEU A 347 27.48 -28.05 -27.73
C LEU A 347 29.00 -28.26 -27.61
N SER A 348 29.66 -27.55 -26.70
CA SER A 348 31.10 -27.72 -26.44
C SER A 348 31.44 -29.10 -25.85
N ALA A 349 30.61 -29.62 -24.95
CA ALA A 349 30.76 -30.95 -24.39
C ALA A 349 30.55 -32.03 -25.47
N GLY A 350 29.55 -31.86 -26.35
CA GLY A 350 29.30 -32.77 -27.47
C GLY A 350 30.43 -32.79 -28.50
N ARG A 351 31.11 -31.66 -28.73
CA ARG A 351 32.28 -31.56 -29.61
C ARG A 351 33.50 -32.36 -29.14
N HIS A 352 33.58 -32.76 -27.87
CA HIS A 352 34.64 -33.66 -27.41
C HIS A 352 34.40 -35.14 -27.80
N TRP A 353 33.20 -35.48 -28.26
CA TRP A 353 32.78 -36.83 -28.62
C TRP A 353 32.48 -37.01 -30.12
N LEU A 354 32.59 -35.93 -30.90
CA LEU A 354 32.62 -35.92 -32.37
C LEU A 354 34.07 -35.72 -32.83
#